data_AF-C4Y5A6-F1
#
_entry.id   AF-C4Y5A6-F1
#
_cell.length_a   1.000
_cell.length_b   1.000
_cell.length_c   1.000
_cell.angle_alpha   90.00
_cell.angle_beta   90.00
_cell.angle_gamma   90.00
#
_symmetry.space_group_name_H-M   'P 1'
#
loop_
_entity.id
_entity.type
_entity.pdbx_description
1 polymer ?
#
loop_
_entity_poly.entity_id
_entity_poly.type
_entity_poly.pdbx_seq_one_letter_code
_entity_poly.pdbx_strand_id
1 'polypeptide(L)'
;MPHLTPLEKAASGALASAFANTLVYPLDLSKTIIQTQVKKRDPSAQAMAMGRSVSTSSEHLWEQSQRGNELKYKSALDVLHKIYKKKGVLGWYHGLLSSIVGTTAQNFSYFYWYTIVRRVFARLTSKNASHKHSTATELFLGALAAAISQLFTMPIGVVTTQQQTDKHRRSLYQLIKEVYVHDGIKGFWKGLNVSLVLCINPSITYGSFERLRQILYNDKQYLGPLESFSIGMLAKSLATIATQPLIVSKAMLQKKHHPAPKDGKAEAAVDEGDEIKFDSFTHALEHLWKTEKFHGLYKGIGPQLLKGVIVQGLLFMFKDQLDMLFLLALKSLQKRRRSLVKA
;
A
#
# COMPACT_ATOMS: atom_id res chain seq x y z
N MET A 1 21.53 -13.35 27.12
CA MET A 1 21.56 -12.25 26.11
C MET A 1 21.00 -10.99 26.77
N PRO A 2 21.57 -9.79 26.57
CA PRO A 2 21.01 -8.59 27.14
C PRO A 2 19.60 -8.34 26.58
N HIS A 3 18.62 -8.24 27.47
CA HIS A 3 17.23 -8.03 27.09
C HIS A 3 16.99 -6.54 26.83
N LEU A 4 16.59 -6.19 25.60
CA LEU A 4 16.12 -4.86 25.24
C LEU A 4 14.90 -4.46 26.09
N THR A 5 14.88 -3.24 26.61
CA THR A 5 13.69 -2.66 27.22
C THR A 5 12.55 -2.55 26.19
N PRO A 6 11.27 -2.44 26.61
CA PRO A 6 10.15 -2.32 25.67
C PRO A 6 10.30 -1.16 24.66
N LEU A 7 10.88 -0.04 25.10
CA LEU A 7 11.13 1.13 24.25
C LEU A 7 12.27 0.89 23.26
N GLU A 8 13.34 0.22 23.69
CA GLU A 8 14.45 -0.18 22.83
C GLU A 8 14.02 -1.22 21.79
N LYS A 9 13.13 -2.16 22.14
CA LYS A 9 12.53 -3.10 21.17
C LYS A 9 11.67 -2.38 20.13
N ALA A 10 10.88 -1.40 20.57
CA ALA A 10 10.07 -0.60 19.65
C ALA A 10 10.95 0.22 18.69
N ALA A 11 12.05 0.81 19.18
CA ALA A 11 12.99 1.58 18.38
C ALA A 11 13.78 0.69 17.38
N SER A 12 14.30 -0.46 17.83
CA SER A 12 14.95 -1.45 16.95
C SER A 12 14.00 -1.91 15.85
N GLY A 13 12.76 -2.27 16.23
CA GLY A 13 11.72 -2.69 15.29
C GLY A 13 11.37 -1.60 14.27
N ALA A 14 11.31 -0.34 14.68
CA ALA A 14 11.05 0.78 13.78
C ALA A 14 12.19 1.01 12.79
N LEU A 15 13.45 0.96 13.23
CA LEU A 15 14.64 1.08 12.37
C LEU A 15 14.74 -0.09 11.38
N ALA A 16 14.51 -1.31 11.86
CA ALA A 16 14.48 -2.50 11.02
C ALA A 16 13.39 -2.41 9.96
N SER A 17 12.19 -1.97 10.35
CA SER A 17 11.08 -1.73 9.44
C SER A 17 11.41 -0.66 8.40
N ALA A 18 12.01 0.46 8.80
CA ALA A 18 12.41 1.54 7.90
C ALA A 18 13.48 1.08 6.89
N PHE A 19 14.47 0.30 7.33
CA PHE A 19 15.50 -0.27 6.47
C PHE A 19 14.91 -1.26 5.46
N ALA A 20 14.10 -2.21 5.92
CA ALA A 20 13.44 -3.18 5.04
C ALA A 20 12.51 -2.49 4.02
N ASN A 21 11.72 -1.50 4.48
CA ASN A 21 10.86 -0.72 3.58
C ASN A 21 11.67 0.08 2.56
N THR A 22 12.85 0.59 2.92
CA THR A 22 13.75 1.28 1.99
C THR A 22 14.25 0.34 0.90
N LEU A 23 14.72 -0.86 1.27
CA LEU A 23 15.19 -1.84 0.29
C LEU A 23 14.08 -2.27 -0.70
N VAL A 24 12.86 -2.40 -0.21
CA VAL A 24 11.72 -2.88 -1.03
C VAL A 24 10.93 -1.72 -1.67
N TYR A 25 11.32 -0.47 -1.41
CA TYR A 25 10.61 0.70 -1.90
C TYR A 25 10.47 0.77 -3.43
N PRO A 26 11.48 0.44 -4.25
CA PRO A 26 11.31 0.44 -5.71
C PRO A 26 10.16 -0.47 -6.18
N LEU A 27 9.99 -1.63 -5.53
CA LEU A 27 8.87 -2.53 -5.81
C LEU A 27 7.54 -1.93 -5.36
N ASP A 28 7.50 -1.27 -4.21
CA ASP A 28 6.28 -0.58 -3.73
C ASP A 28 5.86 0.55 -4.68
N LEU A 29 6.80 1.39 -5.10
CA LEU A 29 6.56 2.46 -6.06
C LEU A 29 6.03 1.90 -7.39
N SER A 30 6.69 0.88 -7.94
CA SER A 30 6.28 0.27 -9.21
C SER A 30 4.88 -0.35 -9.13
N LYS A 31 4.57 -1.02 -8.01
CA LYS A 31 3.25 -1.57 -7.72
C LYS A 31 2.20 -0.47 -7.68
N THR A 32 2.41 0.59 -6.90
CA THR A 32 1.44 1.71 -6.77
C THR A 32 1.18 2.36 -8.12
N ILE A 33 2.22 2.58 -8.94
CA ILE A 33 2.07 3.15 -10.29
C ILE A 33 1.24 2.23 -11.19
N ILE A 34 1.53 0.92 -11.21
CA ILE A 34 0.77 -0.05 -12.01
C ILE A 34 -0.69 -0.17 -11.55
N GLN A 35 -0.96 -0.07 -10.25
CA GLN A 35 -2.32 -0.17 -9.70
C GLN A 35 -3.18 1.08 -9.94
N THR A 36 -2.54 2.23 -10.15
CA THR A 36 -3.24 3.52 -10.32
C THR A 36 -3.38 3.95 -11.78
N GLN A 37 -2.66 3.32 -12.72
CA GLN A 37 -2.87 3.54 -14.15
C GLN A 37 -4.12 2.80 -14.66
N VAL A 38 -4.88 3.46 -15.53
CA VAL A 38 -6.12 2.94 -16.12
C VAL A 38 -6.11 3.18 -17.62
N LYS A 39 -6.69 2.26 -18.38
CA LYS A 39 -7.05 2.53 -19.78
C LYS A 39 -8.28 3.43 -19.83
N LYS A 40 -8.32 4.28 -20.85
CA LYS A 40 -9.55 5.01 -21.20
C LYS A 40 -10.50 4.07 -21.92
N ARG A 41 -11.79 4.38 -21.89
CA ARG A 41 -12.78 3.60 -22.64
C ARG A 41 -12.55 3.82 -24.13
N ASP A 42 -12.66 2.75 -24.92
CA ASP A 42 -12.44 2.82 -26.37
C ASP A 42 -13.42 3.84 -27.00
N PRO A 43 -12.91 4.91 -27.62
CA PRO A 43 -13.74 5.92 -28.27
C PRO A 43 -14.61 5.34 -29.40
N SER A 44 -14.15 4.27 -30.07
CA SER A 44 -14.88 3.64 -31.17
C SER A 44 -16.17 2.95 -30.70
N ALA A 45 -16.13 2.27 -29.54
CA ALA A 45 -17.31 1.68 -28.93
C ALA A 45 -18.32 2.73 -28.46
N GLN A 46 -17.85 3.93 -28.06
CA GLN A 46 -18.70 5.07 -27.73
C GLN A 46 -19.28 5.76 -28.97
N ALA A 47 -18.48 5.96 -30.02
CA ALA A 47 -18.92 6.57 -31.27
C ALA A 47 -19.92 5.68 -32.03
N MET A 48 -19.68 4.36 -32.06
CA MET A 48 -20.62 3.37 -32.61
C MET A 48 -21.90 3.26 -31.78
N ALA A 49 -21.81 3.30 -30.44
CA ALA A 49 -23.00 3.34 -29.59
C ALA A 49 -23.82 4.64 -29.75
N MET A 50 -23.19 5.72 -30.20
CA MET A 50 -23.84 7.00 -30.53
C MET A 50 -24.24 7.13 -32.02
N GLY A 51 -24.09 6.08 -32.82
CA GLY A 51 -24.54 6.05 -34.22
C GLY A 51 -23.82 7.01 -35.17
N ARG A 52 -22.60 7.47 -34.83
CA ARG A 52 -21.82 8.39 -35.70
C ARG A 52 -20.92 7.61 -36.64
N SER A 53 -20.98 7.90 -37.94
CA SER A 53 -20.01 7.41 -38.91
C SER A 53 -18.67 8.15 -38.74
N VAL A 54 -17.58 7.40 -38.80
CA VAL A 54 -16.23 7.92 -38.59
C VAL A 54 -15.71 8.53 -39.90
N SER A 55 -15.42 9.83 -39.92
CA SER A 55 -14.85 10.54 -41.08
C SER A 55 -13.31 10.62 -41.01
N THR A 56 -12.65 10.90 -42.13
CA THR A 56 -11.17 10.86 -42.30
C THR A 56 -10.39 11.85 -41.41
N SER A 57 -10.90 13.06 -41.15
CA SER A 57 -10.29 13.98 -40.17
C SER A 57 -10.36 13.45 -38.73
N SER A 58 -11.28 12.53 -38.48
CA SER A 58 -11.40 11.83 -37.22
C SER A 58 -10.28 10.79 -37.08
N GLU A 59 -9.73 10.22 -38.17
CA GLU A 59 -8.65 9.20 -38.14
C GLU A 59 -7.37 9.69 -37.47
N HIS A 60 -6.91 10.89 -37.75
CA HIS A 60 -5.75 11.45 -37.05
C HIS A 60 -6.03 11.73 -35.57
N LEU A 61 -7.27 12.14 -35.22
CA LEU A 61 -7.71 12.27 -33.83
C LEU A 61 -7.85 10.89 -33.15
N TRP A 62 -8.21 9.83 -33.90
CA TRP A 62 -8.27 8.45 -33.41
C TRP A 62 -6.89 7.88 -33.18
N GLU A 63 -5.91 8.10 -34.06
CA GLU A 63 -4.52 7.67 -33.85
C GLU A 63 -3.89 8.36 -32.63
N GLN A 64 -4.14 9.66 -32.43
CA GLN A 64 -3.74 10.37 -31.21
C GLN A 64 -4.47 9.84 -29.96
N SER A 65 -5.76 9.54 -30.06
CA SER A 65 -6.56 8.98 -28.96
C SER A 65 -6.14 7.55 -28.60
N GLN A 66 -5.86 6.71 -29.60
CA GLN A 66 -5.30 5.35 -29.45
C GLN A 66 -3.93 5.40 -28.76
N ARG A 67 -3.04 6.30 -29.18
CA ARG A 67 -1.76 6.57 -28.49
C ARG A 67 -1.94 7.04 -27.04
N GLY A 68 -2.98 7.82 -26.76
CA GLY A 68 -3.35 8.23 -25.40
C GLY A 68 -4.07 7.17 -24.56
N ASN A 69 -4.53 6.08 -25.18
CA ASN A 69 -5.29 5.00 -24.54
C ASN A 69 -4.41 3.80 -24.14
N GLU A 70 -3.18 3.74 -24.65
CA GLU A 70 -2.22 2.73 -24.20
C GLU A 70 -1.75 2.99 -22.76
N LEU A 71 -1.59 1.91 -21.99
CA LEU A 71 -1.01 2.01 -20.65
C LEU A 71 0.43 2.52 -20.75
N LYS A 72 0.74 3.58 -20.01
CA LYS A 72 2.07 4.19 -19.97
C LYS A 72 3.16 3.19 -19.56
N TYR A 73 2.82 2.24 -18.70
CA TYR A 73 3.73 1.19 -18.23
C TYR A 73 3.13 -0.19 -18.43
N LYS A 74 3.89 -1.11 -19.03
CA LYS A 74 3.43 -2.48 -19.31
C LYS A 74 3.61 -3.41 -18.12
N SER A 75 4.65 -3.17 -17.31
CA SER A 75 5.01 -4.02 -16.16
C SER A 75 5.75 -3.19 -15.10
N ALA A 76 5.92 -3.75 -13.90
CA ALA A 76 6.73 -3.11 -12.86
C ALA A 76 8.19 -2.93 -13.28
N LEU A 77 8.75 -3.87 -14.04
CA LEU A 77 10.11 -3.72 -14.59
C LEU A 77 10.17 -2.58 -15.61
N ASP A 78 9.14 -2.43 -16.44
CA ASP A 78 9.04 -1.30 -17.37
C ASP A 78 8.93 0.04 -16.62
N VAL A 79 8.19 0.09 -15.50
CA VAL A 79 8.17 1.27 -14.60
C VAL A 79 9.58 1.59 -14.11
N LEU A 80 10.28 0.63 -13.52
CA LEU A 80 11.62 0.83 -12.97
C LEU A 80 12.61 1.26 -14.05
N HIS A 81 12.59 0.61 -15.21
CA HIS A 81 13.46 0.93 -16.34
C HIS A 81 13.22 2.33 -16.90
N LYS A 82 11.95 2.72 -17.11
CA LYS A 82 11.59 4.07 -17.59
C LYS A 82 11.92 5.16 -16.58
N ILE A 83 11.73 4.90 -15.28
CA ILE A 83 12.15 5.83 -14.23
C ILE A 83 13.67 5.98 -14.21
N TYR A 84 14.40 4.86 -14.29
CA TYR A 84 15.86 4.86 -14.32
C TYR A 84 16.40 5.67 -15.51
N LYS A 85 15.87 5.45 -16.71
CA LYS A 85 16.27 6.22 -17.91
C LYS A 85 16.03 7.73 -17.78
N LYS A 86 14.98 8.17 -17.08
CA LYS A 86 14.63 9.59 -16.96
C LYS A 86 15.27 10.28 -15.76
N LYS A 87 15.46 9.57 -14.64
CA LYS A 87 15.73 10.16 -13.32
C LYS A 87 16.85 9.43 -12.55
N GLY A 88 17.48 8.42 -13.14
CA GLY A 88 18.50 7.59 -12.51
C GLY A 88 17.97 6.78 -11.32
N VAL A 89 18.90 6.24 -10.52
CA VAL A 89 18.59 5.39 -9.34
C VAL A 89 17.81 6.14 -8.27
N LEU A 90 18.11 7.44 -8.07
CA LEU A 90 17.38 8.29 -7.13
C LEU A 90 15.90 8.45 -7.50
N GLY A 91 15.54 8.23 -8.77
CA GLY A 91 14.16 8.20 -9.24
C GLY A 91 13.31 7.14 -8.56
N TRP A 92 13.88 5.96 -8.25
CA TRP A 92 13.16 4.85 -7.60
C TRP A 92 12.76 5.15 -6.17
N TYR A 93 13.43 6.10 -5.51
CA TYR A 93 13.19 6.48 -4.12
C TYR A 93 12.32 7.74 -4.00
N HIS A 94 11.71 8.18 -5.09
CA HIS A 94 10.80 9.32 -5.05
C HIS A 94 9.57 9.00 -4.17
N GLY A 95 9.30 9.85 -3.17
CA GLY A 95 8.21 9.66 -2.21
C GLY A 95 8.56 8.81 -0.98
N LEU A 96 9.80 8.30 -0.88
CA LEU A 96 10.22 7.43 0.23
C LEU A 96 9.96 8.06 1.59
N LEU A 97 10.33 9.34 1.79
CA LEU A 97 10.13 10.02 3.07
C LEU A 97 8.65 10.07 3.47
N SER A 98 7.77 10.43 2.54
CA SER A 98 6.31 10.41 2.78
C SER A 98 5.84 9.01 3.14
N SER A 99 6.35 7.99 2.45
CA SER A 99 6.01 6.59 2.72
C SER A 99 6.46 6.17 4.12
N ILE A 100 7.69 6.49 4.53
CA ILE A 100 8.21 6.15 5.86
C ILE A 100 7.39 6.84 6.95
N VAL A 101 7.13 8.14 6.79
CA VAL A 101 6.29 8.90 7.74
C VAL A 101 4.88 8.31 7.79
N GLY A 102 4.30 8.00 6.63
CA GLY A 102 2.97 7.41 6.52
C GLY A 102 2.87 6.04 7.18
N THR A 103 3.81 5.14 6.89
CA THR A 103 3.88 3.81 7.52
C THR A 103 4.13 3.90 9.02
N THR A 104 4.96 4.84 9.48
CA THR A 104 5.21 5.05 10.91
C THR A 104 3.94 5.49 11.63
N ALA A 105 3.23 6.47 11.08
CA ALA A 105 1.96 6.93 11.64
C ALA A 105 0.88 5.83 11.65
N GLN A 106 0.82 5.03 10.58
CA GLN A 106 -0.08 3.87 10.48
C GLN A 106 0.19 2.84 11.56
N ASN A 107 1.47 2.46 11.75
CA ASN A 107 1.87 1.48 12.75
C ASN A 107 1.60 1.99 14.17
N PHE A 108 1.97 3.24 14.46
CA PHE A 108 1.70 3.85 15.76
C PHE A 108 0.20 3.84 16.08
N SER A 109 -0.63 4.32 15.16
CA SER A 109 -2.08 4.35 15.31
C SER A 109 -2.64 2.93 15.51
N TYR A 110 -2.19 1.94 14.73
CA TYR A 110 -2.62 0.55 14.90
C TYR A 110 -2.33 0.02 16.31
N PHE A 111 -1.10 0.14 16.81
CA PHE A 111 -0.74 -0.37 18.15
C PHE A 111 -1.47 0.39 19.27
N TYR A 112 -1.66 1.69 19.11
CA TYR A 112 -2.44 2.51 20.04
C TYR A 112 -3.89 2.00 20.14
N TRP A 113 -4.58 1.88 18.99
CA TRP A 113 -5.96 1.40 18.96
C TRP A 113 -6.09 -0.06 19.36
N TYR A 114 -5.13 -0.91 19.01
CA TYR A 114 -5.10 -2.30 19.45
C TYR A 114 -5.01 -2.41 20.98
N THR A 115 -4.19 -1.57 21.61
CA THR A 115 -4.09 -1.51 23.08
C THR A 115 -5.42 -1.07 23.71
N ILE A 116 -6.09 -0.07 23.13
CA ILE A 116 -7.40 0.39 23.60
C ILE A 116 -8.46 -0.70 23.44
N VAL A 117 -8.60 -1.27 22.25
CA VAL A 117 -9.56 -2.33 21.94
C VAL A 117 -9.37 -3.52 22.88
N ARG A 118 -8.13 -3.96 23.09
CA ARG A 118 -7.81 -5.06 24.02
C ARG A 118 -8.16 -4.72 25.47
N ARG A 119 -7.89 -3.48 25.91
CA ARG A 119 -8.24 -3.02 27.27
C ARG A 119 -9.75 -2.96 27.48
N VAL A 120 -10.50 -2.46 26.50
CA VAL A 120 -11.97 -2.43 26.54
C VAL A 120 -12.53 -3.84 26.57
N PHE A 121 -12.06 -4.73 25.69
CA PHE A 121 -12.50 -6.13 25.66
C PHE A 121 -12.22 -6.87 26.97
N ALA A 122 -11.04 -6.68 27.56
CA ALA A 122 -10.68 -7.26 28.86
C ALA A 122 -11.65 -6.80 29.97
N ARG A 123 -11.98 -5.51 30.01
CA ARG A 123 -12.96 -4.95 30.96
C ARG A 123 -14.37 -5.56 30.77
N LEU A 124 -14.81 -5.72 29.52
CA LEU A 124 -16.13 -6.28 29.21
C LEU A 124 -16.24 -7.77 29.53
N THR A 125 -15.12 -8.50 29.51
CA THR A 125 -15.12 -9.95 29.74
C THR A 125 -14.71 -10.33 31.16
N SER A 126 -14.50 -9.37 32.07
CA SER A 126 -13.93 -9.57 33.42
C SER A 126 -12.66 -10.44 33.44
N LYS A 127 -11.94 -10.47 32.32
CA LYS A 127 -10.65 -11.17 32.19
C LYS A 127 -9.53 -10.16 32.31
N ASN A 128 -8.44 -10.55 32.96
CA ASN A 128 -7.24 -9.73 32.98
C ASN A 128 -6.77 -9.45 31.54
N ALA A 129 -6.41 -8.19 31.24
CA ALA A 129 -5.84 -7.80 29.94
C ALA A 129 -4.54 -8.55 29.60
N SER A 130 -3.93 -9.20 30.59
CA SER A 130 -2.74 -10.05 30.48
C SER A 130 -3.04 -11.51 30.10
N HIS A 131 -4.31 -11.95 30.12
CA HIS A 131 -4.66 -13.31 29.74
C HIS A 131 -4.45 -13.51 28.24
N LYS A 132 -3.83 -14.63 27.83
CA LYS A 132 -3.74 -14.99 26.41
C LYS A 132 -5.16 -15.28 25.90
N HIS A 133 -5.66 -14.48 24.97
CA HIS A 133 -6.93 -14.77 24.30
C HIS A 133 -6.72 -15.86 23.23
N SER A 134 -7.81 -16.49 22.78
CA SER A 134 -7.76 -17.39 21.63
C SER A 134 -7.24 -16.63 20.41
N THR A 135 -6.52 -17.31 19.52
CA THR A 135 -6.00 -16.72 18.27
C THR A 135 -7.10 -16.05 17.46
N ALA A 136 -8.30 -16.65 17.40
CA ALA A 136 -9.46 -16.06 16.72
C ALA A 136 -9.90 -14.73 17.36
N THR A 137 -9.88 -14.65 18.69
CA THR A 137 -10.19 -13.41 19.43
C THR A 137 -9.13 -12.35 19.16
N GLU A 138 -7.84 -12.68 19.23
CA GLU A 138 -6.76 -11.72 18.95
C GLU A 138 -6.82 -11.20 17.51
N LEU A 139 -7.18 -12.05 16.53
CA LEU A 139 -7.39 -11.63 15.16
C LEU A 139 -8.57 -10.68 15.00
N PHE A 140 -9.69 -10.96 15.67
CA PHE A 140 -10.85 -10.07 15.66
C PHE A 140 -10.52 -8.71 16.28
N LEU A 141 -9.89 -8.71 17.46
CA LEU A 141 -9.46 -7.47 18.13
C LEU A 141 -8.45 -6.70 17.26
N GLY A 142 -7.53 -7.42 16.59
CA GLY A 142 -6.59 -6.85 15.64
C GLY A 142 -7.28 -6.22 14.42
N ALA A 143 -8.28 -6.89 13.84
CA ALA A 143 -9.04 -6.36 12.70
C ALA A 143 -9.88 -5.13 13.10
N LEU A 144 -10.52 -5.16 14.28
CA LEU A 144 -11.27 -4.03 14.80
C LEU A 144 -10.36 -2.82 15.07
N ALA A 145 -9.20 -3.06 15.68
CA ALA A 145 -8.19 -2.03 15.89
C ALA A 145 -7.68 -1.43 14.58
N ALA A 146 -7.45 -2.26 13.55
CA ALA A 146 -7.07 -1.81 12.23
C ALA A 146 -8.16 -0.93 11.59
N ALA A 147 -9.44 -1.34 11.70
CA ALA A 147 -10.56 -0.57 11.18
C ALA A 147 -10.68 0.82 11.84
N ILE A 148 -10.54 0.90 13.17
CA ILE A 148 -10.55 2.17 13.90
C ILE A 148 -9.32 3.01 13.53
N SER A 149 -8.14 2.40 13.49
CA SER A 149 -6.90 3.07 13.07
C SER A 149 -6.99 3.69 11.67
N GLN A 150 -7.72 3.03 10.77
CA GLN A 150 -7.95 3.52 9.42
C GLN A 150 -8.62 4.89 9.38
N LEU A 151 -9.50 5.19 10.35
CA LEU A 151 -10.18 6.50 10.43
C LEU A 151 -9.20 7.65 10.64
N PHE A 152 -8.09 7.41 11.35
CA PHE A 152 -7.09 8.44 11.66
C PHE A 152 -5.94 8.46 10.66
N THR A 153 -5.64 7.32 10.04
CA THR A 153 -4.47 7.15 9.18
C THR A 153 -4.78 7.32 7.69
N MET A 154 -6.06 7.34 7.32
CA MET A 154 -6.45 7.53 5.92
C MET A 154 -5.98 8.83 5.27
N PRO A 155 -6.07 9.99 5.92
CA PRO A 155 -5.56 11.24 5.36
C PRO A 155 -4.09 11.14 4.92
N ILE A 156 -3.25 10.52 5.76
CA ILE A 156 -1.83 10.34 5.49
C ILE A 156 -1.62 9.35 4.34
N GLY A 157 -2.42 8.28 4.29
CA GLY A 157 -2.39 7.30 3.22
C GLY A 157 -2.74 7.91 1.85
N VAL A 158 -3.78 8.73 1.78
CA VAL A 158 -4.19 9.42 0.55
C VAL A 158 -3.05 10.33 0.05
N VAL A 159 -2.49 11.18 0.91
CA VAL A 159 -1.40 12.10 0.52
C VAL A 159 -0.17 11.33 0.07
N THR A 160 0.18 10.22 0.75
CA THR A 160 1.31 9.38 0.36
C THR A 160 1.11 8.74 -1.01
N THR A 161 -0.07 8.18 -1.30
CA THR A 161 -0.39 7.59 -2.61
C THR A 161 -0.32 8.65 -3.71
N GLN A 162 -0.83 9.86 -3.46
CA GLN A 162 -0.71 10.97 -4.40
C GLN A 162 0.74 11.38 -4.63
N GLN A 163 1.56 11.44 -3.57
CA GLN A 163 2.99 11.75 -3.69
C GLN A 163 3.75 10.70 -4.49
N GLN A 164 3.45 9.41 -4.30
CA GLN A 164 4.07 8.31 -5.05
C GLN A 164 3.71 8.33 -6.55
N THR A 165 2.51 8.83 -6.87
CA THR A 165 2.01 8.90 -8.25
C THR A 165 2.21 10.28 -8.90
N ASP A 166 2.75 11.25 -8.17
CA ASP A 166 2.96 12.61 -8.67
C ASP A 166 4.15 12.69 -9.64
N LYS A 167 3.89 13.20 -10.84
CA LYS A 167 4.92 13.42 -11.87
C LYS A 167 5.84 14.58 -11.52
N HIS A 168 5.29 15.63 -10.88
CA HIS A 168 5.93 16.93 -10.69
C HIS A 168 6.72 17.07 -9.37
N ARG A 169 6.77 16.01 -8.55
CA ARG A 169 7.51 15.99 -7.28
C ARG A 169 7.12 17.14 -6.34
N ARG A 170 5.84 17.50 -6.30
CA ARG A 170 5.33 18.56 -5.43
C ARG A 170 5.56 18.22 -3.97
N SER A 171 5.61 19.26 -3.15
CA SER A 171 5.77 19.07 -1.70
C SER A 171 4.48 18.52 -1.08
N LEU A 172 4.60 17.87 0.08
CA LEU A 172 3.44 17.37 0.84
C LEU A 172 2.43 18.47 1.12
N TYR A 173 2.91 19.68 1.43
CA TYR A 173 2.04 20.83 1.66
C TYR A 173 1.19 21.18 0.43
N GLN A 174 1.80 21.18 -0.76
CA GLN A 174 1.09 21.44 -2.01
C GLN A 174 0.02 20.38 -2.26
N LEU A 175 0.33 19.09 -2.04
CA LEU A 175 -0.64 18.01 -2.20
C LEU A 175 -1.78 18.11 -1.19
N ILE A 176 -1.48 18.41 0.08
CA ILE A 176 -2.52 18.59 1.13
C ILE A 176 -3.46 19.74 0.75
N LYS A 177 -2.89 20.89 0.37
CA LYS A 177 -3.68 22.06 -0.06
C LYS A 177 -4.56 21.70 -1.25
N GLU A 178 -4.03 20.96 -2.20
CA GLU A 178 -4.74 20.55 -3.40
C GLU A 178 -5.89 19.59 -3.12
N VAL A 179 -5.69 18.56 -2.28
CA VAL A 179 -6.77 17.66 -1.84
C VAL A 179 -7.88 18.44 -1.18
N TYR A 180 -7.52 19.40 -0.31
CA TYR A 180 -8.51 20.23 0.38
C TYR A 180 -9.29 21.12 -0.59
N VAL A 181 -8.62 21.76 -1.55
CA VAL A 181 -9.26 22.65 -2.52
C VAL A 181 -10.17 21.91 -3.50
N HIS A 182 -9.77 20.72 -3.99
CA HIS A 182 -10.51 20.02 -5.04
C HIS A 182 -11.52 18.99 -4.53
N ASP A 183 -11.21 18.27 -3.46
CA ASP A 183 -12.04 17.19 -2.93
C ASP A 183 -12.63 17.50 -1.55
N GLY A 184 -12.29 18.66 -0.98
CA GLY A 184 -12.68 19.04 0.36
C GLY A 184 -12.12 18.11 1.44
N ILE A 185 -12.68 18.22 2.65
CA ILE A 185 -12.26 17.40 3.79
C ILE A 185 -12.50 15.90 3.53
N LYS A 186 -13.58 15.55 2.82
CA LYS A 186 -13.90 14.15 2.49
C LYS A 186 -12.85 13.51 1.57
N GLY A 187 -12.10 14.31 0.79
CA GLY A 187 -11.01 13.84 -0.06
C GLY A 187 -9.95 13.03 0.69
N PHE A 188 -9.65 13.39 1.93
CA PHE A 188 -8.68 12.70 2.77
C PHE A 188 -9.12 11.29 3.22
N TRP A 189 -10.41 10.96 3.09
CA TRP A 189 -10.97 9.63 3.41
C TRP A 189 -11.38 8.85 2.15
N LYS A 190 -10.91 9.25 0.96
CA LYS A 190 -11.14 8.48 -0.26
C LYS A 190 -10.62 7.05 -0.11
N GLY A 191 -11.51 6.10 -0.39
CA GLY A 191 -11.24 4.67 -0.23
C GLY A 191 -11.40 4.12 1.19
N LEU A 192 -11.98 4.87 2.14
CA LEU A 192 -12.24 4.38 3.49
C LEU A 192 -13.13 3.13 3.47
N ASN A 193 -14.25 3.15 2.75
CA ASN A 193 -15.17 1.99 2.66
C ASN A 193 -14.44 0.73 2.18
N VAL A 194 -13.61 0.87 1.14
CA VAL A 194 -12.80 -0.23 0.61
C VAL A 194 -11.79 -0.72 1.66
N SER A 195 -11.16 0.22 2.38
CA SER A 195 -10.19 -0.09 3.43
C SER A 195 -10.82 -0.85 4.59
N LEU A 196 -12.05 -0.51 4.97
CA LEU A 196 -12.80 -1.21 6.01
C LEU A 196 -13.13 -2.65 5.57
N VAL A 197 -13.57 -2.85 4.32
CA VAL A 197 -13.77 -4.21 3.78
C VAL A 197 -12.45 -4.98 3.76
N LEU A 198 -11.35 -4.34 3.38
CA LEU A 198 -10.01 -4.94 3.36
C LEU A 198 -9.49 -5.35 4.76
N CYS A 199 -10.11 -4.89 5.85
CA CYS A 199 -9.78 -5.35 7.20
C CYS A 199 -10.12 -6.85 7.41
N ILE A 200 -10.84 -7.49 6.49
CA ILE A 200 -11.06 -8.94 6.48
C ILE A 200 -9.83 -9.75 6.01
N ASN A 201 -8.85 -9.11 5.35
CA ASN A 201 -7.69 -9.79 4.77
C ASN A 201 -6.89 -10.65 5.79
N PRO A 202 -6.64 -10.18 7.03
CA PRO A 202 -6.01 -11.01 8.07
C PRO A 202 -6.85 -12.25 8.43
N SER A 203 -8.19 -12.12 8.48
CA SER A 203 -9.09 -13.24 8.77
C SER A 203 -9.05 -14.29 7.66
N ILE A 204 -9.04 -13.87 6.38
CA ILE A 204 -8.86 -14.79 5.25
C ILE A 204 -7.49 -15.47 5.33
N THR A 205 -6.44 -14.70 5.61
CA THR A 205 -5.07 -15.24 5.74
C THR A 205 -5.02 -16.31 6.83
N TYR A 206 -5.56 -16.04 8.02
CA TYR A 206 -5.56 -17.01 9.11
C TYR A 206 -6.42 -18.24 8.79
N GLY A 207 -7.62 -18.05 8.25
CA GLY A 207 -8.48 -19.17 7.85
C GLY A 207 -7.81 -20.06 6.81
N SER A 208 -7.14 -19.46 5.82
CA SER A 208 -6.34 -20.20 4.84
C SER A 208 -5.14 -20.90 5.50
N PHE A 209 -4.47 -20.26 6.45
CA PHE A 209 -3.33 -20.86 7.17
C PHE A 209 -3.74 -22.12 7.92
N GLU A 210 -4.83 -22.06 8.71
CA GLU A 210 -5.33 -23.21 9.46
C GLU A 210 -5.74 -24.35 8.53
N ARG A 211 -6.42 -24.05 7.42
CA ARG A 211 -6.84 -25.08 6.44
C ARG A 211 -5.66 -25.72 5.74
N LEU A 212 -4.68 -24.93 5.33
CA LEU A 212 -3.46 -25.47 4.71
C LEU A 212 -2.63 -26.29 5.71
N ARG A 213 -2.57 -25.90 6.99
CA ARG A 213 -1.93 -26.69 8.05
C ARG A 213 -2.62 -28.05 8.22
N GLN A 214 -3.94 -28.06 8.28
CA GLN A 214 -4.73 -29.29 8.42
C GLN A 214 -4.50 -30.24 7.23
N ILE A 215 -4.58 -29.73 6.00
CA ILE A 215 -4.47 -30.56 4.79
C ILE A 215 -3.05 -31.10 4.58
N LEU A 216 -2.03 -30.24 4.74
CA LEU A 216 -0.65 -30.59 4.35
C LEU A 216 0.13 -31.28 5.47
N TYR A 217 -0.25 -31.03 6.74
CA TYR A 217 0.52 -31.49 7.90
C TYR A 217 -0.33 -32.20 8.95
N ASN A 218 -1.57 -32.57 8.63
CA ASN A 218 -2.49 -33.27 9.54
C ASN A 218 -2.58 -32.64 10.93
N ASP A 219 -2.65 -31.30 10.96
CA ASP A 219 -2.74 -30.48 12.17
C ASP A 219 -1.58 -30.66 13.18
N LYS A 220 -0.36 -30.93 12.68
CA LYS A 220 0.87 -30.89 13.49
C LYS A 220 0.88 -29.67 14.41
N GLN A 221 1.04 -29.93 15.70
CA GLN A 221 1.02 -28.92 16.76
C GLN A 221 2.17 -27.90 16.64
N TYR A 222 3.32 -28.35 16.13
CA TYR A 222 4.50 -27.53 15.89
C TYR A 222 4.99 -27.72 14.47
N LEU A 223 5.02 -26.63 13.72
CA LEU A 223 5.58 -26.56 12.38
C LEU A 223 6.99 -25.99 12.46
N GLY A 224 7.91 -26.56 11.68
CA GLY A 224 9.25 -26.01 11.51
C GLY A 224 9.21 -24.60 10.93
N PRO A 225 10.31 -23.82 11.04
CA PRO A 225 10.37 -22.46 10.50
C PRO A 225 10.03 -22.37 8.99
N LEU A 226 10.56 -23.28 8.18
CA LEU A 226 10.29 -23.31 6.73
C LEU A 226 8.86 -23.76 6.40
N GLU A 227 8.31 -24.69 7.15
CA GLU A 227 6.92 -25.14 6.99
C GLU A 227 5.96 -24.00 7.33
N SER A 228 6.16 -23.35 8.48
CA SER A 228 5.41 -22.17 8.92
C SER A 228 5.49 -21.02 7.92
N PHE A 229 6.69 -20.76 7.40
CA PHE A 229 6.92 -19.75 6.37
C PHE A 229 6.16 -20.07 5.07
N SER A 230 6.24 -21.32 4.60
CA SER A 230 5.60 -21.75 3.35
C SER A 230 4.08 -21.68 3.43
N ILE A 231 3.49 -22.22 4.51
CA ILE A 231 2.04 -22.15 4.72
C ILE A 231 1.60 -20.69 4.89
N GLY A 232 2.35 -19.90 5.68
CA GLY A 232 2.09 -18.47 5.86
C GLY A 232 2.10 -17.70 4.53
N MET A 233 3.06 -17.98 3.66
CA MET A 233 3.17 -17.37 2.34
C MET A 233 2.00 -17.76 1.43
N LEU A 234 1.65 -19.04 1.37
CA LEU A 234 0.53 -19.53 0.57
C LEU A 234 -0.79 -18.93 1.05
N ALA A 235 -1.03 -18.95 2.36
CA ALA A 235 -2.20 -18.36 2.97
C ALA A 235 -2.31 -16.86 2.68
N LYS A 236 -1.19 -16.12 2.80
CA LYS A 236 -1.15 -14.69 2.48
C LYS A 236 -1.38 -14.41 1.00
N SER A 237 -0.87 -15.28 0.13
CA SER A 237 -1.05 -15.18 -1.32
C SER A 237 -2.52 -15.40 -1.70
N LEU A 238 -3.18 -16.41 -1.13
CA LEU A 238 -4.61 -16.67 -1.32
C LEU A 238 -5.47 -15.48 -0.88
N ALA A 239 -5.20 -14.95 0.32
CA ALA A 239 -5.89 -13.75 0.80
C ALA A 239 -5.65 -12.53 -0.10
N THR A 240 -4.44 -12.38 -0.64
CA THR A 240 -4.09 -11.30 -1.57
C THR A 240 -4.83 -11.45 -2.88
N ILE A 241 -4.87 -12.65 -3.47
CA ILE A 241 -5.64 -12.93 -4.70
C ILE A 241 -7.11 -12.59 -4.50
N ALA A 242 -7.73 -13.06 -3.40
CA ALA A 242 -9.13 -12.81 -3.10
C ALA A 242 -9.46 -11.32 -2.92
N THR A 243 -8.51 -10.54 -2.39
CA THR A 243 -8.71 -9.12 -2.08
C THR A 243 -8.13 -8.17 -3.14
N GLN A 244 -7.43 -8.68 -4.15
CA GLN A 244 -6.72 -7.88 -5.15
C GLN A 244 -7.62 -6.88 -5.87
N PRO A 245 -8.85 -7.24 -6.32
CA PRO A 245 -9.72 -6.27 -6.99
C PRO A 245 -10.01 -5.04 -6.13
N LEU A 246 -10.23 -5.24 -4.83
CA LEU A 246 -10.46 -4.15 -3.88
C LEU A 246 -9.19 -3.34 -3.62
N ILE A 247 -8.01 -3.97 -3.60
CA ILE A 247 -6.72 -3.27 -3.45
C ILE A 247 -6.48 -2.34 -4.65
N VAL A 248 -6.70 -2.82 -5.87
CA VAL A 248 -6.56 -2.00 -7.09
C VAL A 248 -7.57 -0.85 -7.07
N SER A 249 -8.84 -1.16 -6.78
CA SER A 249 -9.90 -0.14 -6.70
C SER A 249 -9.60 0.93 -5.65
N LYS A 250 -9.10 0.55 -4.47
CA LYS A 250 -8.64 1.49 -3.44
C LYS A 250 -7.51 2.39 -3.97
N ALA A 251 -6.50 1.82 -4.60
CA ALA A 251 -5.38 2.59 -5.13
C ALA A 251 -5.86 3.63 -6.16
N MET A 252 -6.78 3.23 -7.05
CA MET A 252 -7.38 4.13 -8.04
C MET A 252 -8.18 5.27 -7.40
N LEU A 253 -8.95 5.00 -6.34
CA LEU A 253 -9.69 6.04 -5.61
C LEU A 253 -8.76 7.04 -4.91
N GLN A 254 -7.57 6.60 -4.51
CA GLN A 254 -6.58 7.42 -3.81
C GLN A 254 -5.62 8.14 -4.75
N LYS A 255 -5.64 7.80 -6.04
CA LYS A 255 -4.87 8.50 -7.06
C LYS A 255 -5.32 9.97 -7.11
N LYS A 256 -4.36 10.83 -7.41
CA LYS A 256 -4.62 12.22 -7.73
C LYS A 256 -5.59 12.34 -8.91
N HIS A 257 -6.39 13.40 -8.88
CA HIS A 257 -7.17 13.87 -10.02
C HIS A 257 -6.85 15.35 -10.23
N HIS A 258 -6.43 15.72 -11.44
CA HIS A 258 -6.33 17.11 -11.85
C HIS A 258 -7.61 17.48 -12.61
N PRO A 259 -8.35 18.52 -12.22
CA PRO A 259 -9.26 19.14 -13.18
C PRO A 259 -8.43 19.81 -14.27
N ALA A 260 -8.91 19.74 -15.52
CA ALA A 260 -8.30 20.47 -16.63
C ALA A 260 -8.12 21.96 -16.27
N PRO A 261 -6.99 22.59 -16.62
CA PRO A 261 -6.81 24.01 -16.40
C PRO A 261 -7.91 24.80 -17.11
N LYS A 262 -8.63 25.64 -16.36
CA LYS A 262 -9.70 26.51 -16.89
C LYS A 262 -9.18 27.63 -17.79
N ASP A 263 -7.88 27.89 -17.75
CA ASP A 263 -7.24 28.95 -18.52
C ASP A 263 -6.48 28.31 -19.67
N GLY A 264 -6.92 28.56 -20.91
CA GLY A 264 -6.54 27.88 -22.17
C GLY A 264 -5.07 27.92 -22.61
N LYS A 265 -4.11 27.75 -21.71
CA LYS A 265 -2.70 27.48 -22.01
C LYS A 265 -2.53 25.97 -22.26
N ALA A 266 -2.99 25.54 -23.44
CA ALA A 266 -3.04 24.14 -23.87
C ALA A 266 -1.65 23.51 -24.14
N GLU A 267 -0.56 24.27 -24.12
CA GLU A 267 0.75 23.79 -24.58
C GLU A 267 1.50 22.92 -23.56
N ALA A 268 1.17 22.99 -22.27
CA ALA A 268 1.71 22.07 -21.26
C ALA A 268 0.84 20.81 -21.04
N ALA A 269 -0.38 20.79 -21.60
CA ALA A 269 -1.40 19.78 -21.34
C ALA A 269 -1.28 18.50 -22.20
N VAL A 270 -0.24 18.39 -23.05
CA VAL A 270 -0.12 17.29 -24.03
C VAL A 270 0.24 15.93 -23.38
N ASP A 271 0.73 15.88 -22.12
CA ASP A 271 0.93 14.63 -21.34
C ASP A 271 -0.09 14.47 -20.17
N GLU A 272 -1.08 15.38 -20.06
CA GLU A 272 -2.13 15.41 -19.03
C GLU A 272 -3.48 14.98 -19.60
N GLY A 273 -3.54 13.78 -20.17
CA GLY A 273 -4.81 13.21 -20.60
C GLY A 273 -5.75 13.00 -19.42
N ASP A 274 -7.02 13.39 -19.59
CA ASP A 274 -8.14 13.23 -18.63
C ASP A 274 -7.93 12.08 -17.64
N GLU A 275 -7.59 12.42 -16.39
CA GLU A 275 -7.51 11.43 -15.33
C GLU A 275 -8.94 11.08 -14.90
N ILE A 276 -9.35 9.81 -15.05
CA ILE A 276 -10.72 9.40 -14.70
C ILE A 276 -10.90 9.46 -13.19
N LYS A 277 -11.86 10.28 -12.71
CA LYS A 277 -12.27 10.30 -11.31
C LYS A 277 -13.25 9.16 -11.02
N PHE A 278 -13.02 8.46 -9.92
CA PHE A 278 -13.94 7.45 -9.40
C PHE A 278 -14.49 7.91 -8.06
N ASP A 279 -15.81 7.95 -7.92
CA ASP A 279 -16.48 8.31 -6.66
C ASP A 279 -16.72 7.09 -5.76
N SER A 280 -16.82 5.90 -6.36
CA SER A 280 -17.05 4.63 -5.67
C SER A 280 -16.13 3.54 -6.19
N PHE A 281 -15.83 2.59 -5.31
CA PHE A 281 -15.03 1.42 -5.65
C PHE A 281 -15.75 0.49 -6.63
N THR A 282 -17.09 0.46 -6.61
CA THR A 282 -17.90 -0.30 -7.57
C THR A 282 -17.76 0.27 -8.98
N HIS A 283 -17.79 1.60 -9.11
CA HIS A 283 -17.57 2.27 -10.39
C HIS A 283 -16.15 2.02 -10.93
N ALA A 284 -15.14 2.06 -10.05
CA ALA A 284 -13.77 1.70 -10.41
C ALA A 284 -13.64 0.24 -10.88
N LEU A 285 -14.29 -0.70 -10.18
CA LEU A 285 -14.29 -2.13 -10.56
C LEU A 285 -15.03 -2.36 -11.89
N GLU A 286 -16.19 -1.72 -12.08
CA GLU A 286 -16.96 -1.81 -13.31
C GLU A 286 -16.18 -1.24 -14.50
N HIS A 287 -15.51 -0.10 -14.30
CA HIS A 287 -14.64 0.49 -15.32
C HIS A 287 -13.49 -0.45 -15.68
N LEU A 288 -12.80 -1.02 -14.70
CA LEU A 288 -11.72 -2.00 -14.93
C LEU A 288 -12.24 -3.22 -15.69
N TRP A 289 -13.41 -3.73 -15.32
CA TRP A 289 -14.01 -4.87 -16.00
C TRP A 289 -14.33 -4.57 -17.47
N LYS A 290 -14.91 -3.40 -17.75
CA LYS A 290 -15.27 -2.98 -19.11
C LYS A 290 -14.08 -2.63 -19.99
N THR A 291 -13.01 -2.07 -19.43
CA THR A 291 -11.85 -1.58 -20.21
C THR A 291 -10.69 -2.57 -20.28
N GLU A 292 -10.45 -3.30 -19.19
CA GLU A 292 -9.24 -4.11 -19.01
C GLU A 292 -9.51 -5.55 -18.56
N LYS A 293 -10.78 -5.89 -18.31
CA LYS A 293 -11.25 -7.23 -17.93
C LYS A 293 -10.47 -7.77 -16.72
N PHE A 294 -10.19 -9.06 -16.69
CA PHE A 294 -9.43 -9.72 -15.62
C PHE A 294 -8.05 -9.12 -15.38
N HIS A 295 -7.35 -8.68 -16.43
CA HIS A 295 -6.02 -8.12 -16.26
C HIS A 295 -6.06 -6.83 -15.43
N GLY A 296 -7.11 -6.01 -15.62
CA GLY A 296 -7.35 -4.79 -14.85
C GLY A 296 -7.52 -5.04 -13.35
N LEU A 297 -8.31 -6.06 -12.97
CA LEU A 297 -8.61 -6.38 -11.58
C LEU A 297 -7.39 -6.91 -10.79
N TYR A 298 -6.44 -7.53 -11.49
CA TYR A 298 -5.26 -8.17 -10.90
C TYR A 298 -3.94 -7.44 -11.17
N LYS A 299 -4.01 -6.17 -11.59
CA LYS A 299 -2.84 -5.31 -11.78
C LYS A 299 -1.95 -5.26 -10.55
N GLY A 300 -0.65 -5.35 -10.80
CA GLY A 300 0.37 -5.25 -9.75
C GLY A 300 0.42 -6.43 -8.79
N ILE A 301 -0.30 -7.53 -9.05
CA ILE A 301 -0.27 -8.71 -8.16
C ILE A 301 1.13 -9.33 -8.07
N GLY A 302 1.86 -9.42 -9.18
CA GLY A 302 3.23 -9.97 -9.20
C GLY A 302 4.18 -9.21 -8.26
N PRO A 303 4.37 -7.88 -8.45
CA PRO A 303 5.15 -7.05 -7.53
C PRO A 303 4.67 -7.12 -6.09
N GLN A 304 3.36 -7.23 -5.86
CA GLN A 304 2.77 -7.30 -4.54
C GLN A 304 3.10 -8.62 -3.81
N LEU A 305 3.02 -9.75 -4.49
CA LEU A 305 3.41 -11.05 -3.95
C LEU A 305 4.93 -11.10 -3.70
N LEU A 306 5.72 -10.65 -4.68
CA LEU A 306 7.18 -10.60 -4.57
C LEU A 306 7.63 -9.71 -3.40
N LYS A 307 7.04 -8.52 -3.25
CA LYS A 307 7.27 -7.66 -2.08
C LYS A 307 7.01 -8.40 -0.78
N GLY A 308 5.90 -9.14 -0.68
CA GLY A 308 5.57 -9.91 0.51
C GLY A 308 6.63 -10.94 0.87
N VAL A 309 7.10 -11.70 -0.11
CA VAL A 309 8.15 -12.72 0.07
C VAL A 309 9.48 -12.09 0.48
N ILE A 310 9.89 -11.02 -0.18
CA ILE A 310 11.16 -10.33 0.13
C ILE A 310 11.11 -9.71 1.52
N VAL A 311 10.05 -8.97 1.87
CA VAL A 311 9.91 -8.37 3.20
C VAL A 311 9.96 -9.44 4.28
N GLN A 312 9.27 -10.56 4.08
CA GLN A 312 9.28 -11.66 5.04
C GLN A 312 10.66 -12.33 5.14
N GLY A 313 11.33 -12.59 4.02
CA GLY A 313 12.68 -13.15 3.99
C GLY A 313 13.71 -12.25 4.67
N LEU A 314 13.66 -10.94 4.40
CA LEU A 314 14.49 -9.94 5.05
C LEU A 314 14.23 -9.90 6.56
N LEU A 315 12.97 -10.00 6.98
CA LEU A 315 12.62 -10.04 8.40
C LEU A 315 13.18 -11.30 9.09
N PHE A 316 13.15 -12.47 8.43
CA PHE A 316 13.80 -13.66 8.97
C PHE A 316 15.34 -13.56 9.01
N MET A 317 15.95 -12.96 7.99
CA MET A 317 17.42 -12.88 7.88
C MET A 317 18.03 -11.82 8.81
N PHE A 318 17.37 -10.68 8.94
CA PHE A 318 17.95 -9.50 9.60
C PHE A 318 17.40 -9.21 10.98
N LYS A 319 16.31 -9.85 11.44
CA LYS A 319 15.75 -9.56 12.78
C LYS A 319 16.79 -9.67 13.88
N ASP A 320 17.53 -10.78 13.91
CA ASP A 320 18.52 -11.02 14.96
C ASP A 320 19.77 -10.13 14.77
N GLN A 321 20.16 -9.84 13.53
CA GLN A 321 21.31 -8.99 13.22
C GLN A 321 21.05 -7.51 13.53
N LEU A 322 19.84 -7.01 13.25
CA LEU A 322 19.44 -5.63 13.51
C LEU A 322 19.25 -5.38 15.00
N ASP A 323 18.69 -6.34 15.74
CA ASP A 323 18.63 -6.28 17.20
C ASP A 323 20.03 -6.20 17.83
N MET A 324 20.98 -6.98 17.30
CA MET A 324 22.38 -6.94 17.74
C MET A 324 23.10 -5.63 17.40
N LEU A 325 22.95 -5.13 16.16
CA LEU A 325 23.52 -3.84 15.75
C LEU A 325 22.96 -2.67 16.57
N PHE A 326 21.67 -2.69 16.86
CA PHE A 326 21.02 -1.67 17.69
C PHE A 326 21.55 -1.69 19.13
N LEU A 327 21.72 -2.88 19.73
CA LEU A 327 22.34 -3.03 21.05
C LEU A 327 23.76 -2.47 21.09
N LEU A 328 24.56 -2.71 20.05
CA LEU A 328 25.92 -2.17 19.94
C LEU A 328 25.92 -0.65 19.78
N ALA A 329 25.01 -0.10 18.96
CA ALA A 329 24.86 1.34 18.79
C ALA A 329 24.46 2.04 20.10
N LEU A 330 23.49 1.49 20.84
CA LEU A 330 23.09 1.99 22.16
C LEU A 330 24.23 1.95 23.18
N LYS A 331 24.97 0.84 23.24
CA LYS A 331 26.15 0.72 24.11
C LYS A 331 27.22 1.74 23.74
N SER A 332 27.45 1.97 22.45
CA SER A 332 28.39 2.99 21.97
C SER A 332 27.96 4.41 22.37
N LEU A 333 26.67 4.74 22.19
CA LEU A 333 26.10 6.02 22.60
C LEU A 333 26.14 6.22 24.12
N GLN A 334 25.83 5.19 24.90
CA GLN A 334 25.93 5.23 26.37
C GLN A 334 27.39 5.38 26.82
N LYS A 335 28.34 4.71 26.17
CA LYS A 335 29.78 4.86 26.44
C LYS A 335 30.24 6.29 26.13
N ARG A 336 29.80 6.86 25.01
CA ARG A 336 30.10 8.25 24.59
C ARG A 336 29.45 9.29 25.53
N ARG A 337 28.22 9.03 26.00
CA ARG A 337 27.57 9.88 27.02
C ARG A 337 28.29 9.81 28.36
N ARG A 338 28.72 8.63 28.79
CA ARG A 338 29.49 8.45 30.04
C ARG A 338 30.88 9.08 29.97
N SER A 339 31.53 9.12 28.80
CA SER A 339 32.79 9.84 28.63
C SER A 339 32.60 11.36 28.64
N LEU A 340 31.48 11.87 28.09
CA LEU A 340 31.15 13.30 28.10
C LEU A 340 30.68 13.83 29.47
N VAL A 341 30.12 12.97 30.33
CA VAL A 341 29.72 13.34 31.71
C VAL A 341 30.90 13.24 32.69
N LYS A 342 31.98 12.56 32.31
CA LYS A 342 33.22 12.45 33.10
C LYS A 342 34.31 13.45 32.70
N ALA A 343 34.09 14.24 31.66
CA ALA A 343 34.97 15.30 31.17
C ALA A 343 34.42 16.65 31.63
#